data_AF-A0A150VKB3-F1
#
_entry.id   AF-A0A150VKB3-F1
#
_cell.length_a   1.000
_cell.length_b   1.000
_cell.length_c   1.000
_cell.angle_alpha   90.00
_cell.angle_beta   90.00
_cell.angle_gamma   90.00
#
_symmetry.space_group_name_H-M   'P 1'
#
loop_
_entity.id
_entity.type
_entity.pdbx_description
1 polymer ?
#
loop_
_entity_poly.entity_id
_entity_poly.type
_entity_poly.pdbx_seq_one_letter_code
_entity_poly.pdbx_strand_id
1 'polypeptide(L)'
;MADDLKVLSDLKGKFAHYEDYQRCLTDLSRTIVEINRINKESAGQDEIGKTYHKHVDRPTENLTETLAYVTKRLGAVTEAGKETTDTMAKADEEAGSRADGF
;
A
#
# COMPACT_ATOMS: atom_id res chain seq x y z
N MET A 1 22.65 12.01 -18.50
CA MET A 1 23.31 10.68 -18.46
C MET A 1 23.67 10.29 -17.02
N ALA A 2 24.73 10.81 -16.38
CA ALA A 2 25.10 10.39 -15.01
C ALA A 2 24.08 10.80 -13.93
N ASP A 3 23.52 12.02 -14.01
CA ASP A 3 22.47 12.47 -13.10
C ASP A 3 21.14 11.74 -13.32
N ASP A 4 20.78 11.43 -14.57
CA ASP A 4 19.55 10.69 -14.89
C ASP A 4 19.58 9.25 -14.35
N LEU A 5 20.72 8.55 -14.50
CA LEU A 5 20.97 7.24 -13.91
C LEU A 5 20.86 7.25 -12.38
N LYS A 6 21.33 8.32 -11.74
CA LYS A 6 21.22 8.49 -10.28
C LYS A 6 19.77 8.71 -9.85
N VAL A 7 19.01 9.54 -10.56
CA VAL A 7 17.58 9.77 -10.30
C VAL A 7 16.78 8.47 -10.45
N LEU A 8 17.08 7.66 -11.46
CA LEU A 8 16.40 6.39 -11.72
C LEU A 8 16.72 5.34 -10.64
N SER A 9 17.97 5.26 -10.22
CA SER A 9 18.41 4.44 -9.09
C SER A 9 17.72 4.84 -7.78
N ASP A 10 17.64 6.14 -7.49
CA ASP A 10 16.98 6.67 -6.30
C ASP A 10 15.46 6.39 -6.32
N LEU A 11 14.82 6.50 -7.48
CA LEU A 11 13.39 6.20 -7.65
C LEU A 11 13.12 4.71 -7.42
N LYS A 12 13.93 3.83 -8.01
CA LYS A 12 13.86 2.39 -7.82
C LYS A 12 14.08 2.00 -6.35
N GLY A 13 15.03 2.65 -5.68
CA GLY A 13 15.27 2.47 -4.24
C GLY A 13 14.07 2.85 -3.37
N LYS A 14 13.36 3.95 -3.69
CA LYS A 14 12.15 4.36 -2.96
C LYS A 14 11.00 3.36 -3.09
N PHE A 15 10.88 2.68 -4.24
CA PHE A 15 9.85 1.66 -4.46
C PHE A 15 10.26 0.26 -4.02
N ALA A 16 11.55 0.01 -3.73
CA ALA A 16 12.06 -1.30 -3.34
C ALA A 16 11.40 -1.85 -2.06
N HIS A 17 11.02 -0.96 -1.13
CA HIS A 17 10.38 -1.34 0.14
C HIS A 17 8.86 -1.49 0.05
N TYR A 18 8.26 -1.30 -1.13
CA TYR A 18 6.81 -1.38 -1.27
C TYR A 18 6.27 -2.76 -0.92
N GLU A 19 6.98 -3.84 -1.27
CA GLU A 19 6.55 -5.20 -0.93
C GLU A 19 6.45 -5.40 0.59
N ASP A 20 7.38 -4.82 1.35
CA ASP A 20 7.36 -4.85 2.81
C ASP A 20 6.17 -4.06 3.38
N TYR A 21 5.90 -2.88 2.81
CA TYR A 21 4.71 -2.09 3.19
C TYR A 21 3.41 -2.82 2.85
N GLN A 22 3.32 -3.44 1.68
CA GLN A 22 2.15 -4.19 1.25
C GLN A 22 1.92 -5.40 2.16
N ARG A 23 2.97 -6.13 2.55
CA ARG A 23 2.88 -7.24 3.51
C ARG A 23 2.37 -6.74 4.86
N CYS A 24 2.97 -5.69 5.40
CA CYS A 24 2.58 -5.11 6.69
C CYS A 24 1.11 -4.65 6.68
N LEU A 25 0.67 -3.96 5.62
CA LEU A 25 -0.73 -3.53 5.48
C LEU A 25 -1.69 -4.72 5.31
N THR A 26 -1.26 -5.78 4.62
CA THR A 26 -2.07 -7.01 4.48
C THR A 26 -2.26 -7.70 5.83
N ASP A 27 -1.19 -7.84 6.61
CA ASP A 27 -1.25 -8.46 7.93
C ASP A 27 -2.08 -7.62 8.89
N LEU A 28 -1.91 -6.29 8.88
CA LEU A 28 -2.73 -5.36 9.66
C LEU A 28 -4.23 -5.49 9.27
N SER A 29 -4.52 -5.65 7.98
CA SER A 29 -5.91 -5.83 7.51
C SER A 29 -6.52 -7.12 8.01
N ARG A 30 -5.76 -8.21 8.02
CA ARG A 30 -6.23 -9.49 8.58
C ARG A 30 -6.54 -9.36 10.07
N THR A 31 -5.63 -8.75 10.82
CA THR A 31 -5.82 -8.55 12.27
C THR A 31 -7.04 -7.67 12.57
N ILE A 32 -7.27 -6.58 11.83
CA ILE A 32 -8.44 -5.72 12.05
C ILE A 32 -9.75 -6.45 11.72
N VAL A 33 -9.79 -7.23 10.64
CA VAL A 33 -10.96 -8.05 10.30
C VAL A 33 -11.24 -9.07 11.40
N GLU A 34 -10.20 -9.72 11.94
CA GLU A 34 -10.33 -10.67 13.04
C GLU A 34 -10.84 -9.98 14.32
N ILE A 35 -10.31 -8.81 14.68
CA ILE A 35 -10.78 -8.01 15.82
C ILE A 35 -12.26 -7.63 15.62
N ASN A 36 -12.64 -7.16 14.43
CA ASN A 36 -14.02 -6.79 14.15
C ASN A 36 -14.97 -7.99 14.27
N ARG A 37 -14.55 -9.16 13.78
CA ARG A 37 -15.29 -10.41 13.92
C ARG A 37 -15.48 -10.78 15.39
N ILE A 38 -14.39 -10.79 16.17
CA ILE A 38 -14.43 -11.08 17.61
C ILE A 38 -15.35 -10.10 18.32
N ASN A 39 -15.27 -8.80 18.03
CA ASN A 39 -16.11 -7.79 18.67
C ASN A 39 -17.60 -7.99 18.35
N LYS A 40 -17.96 -8.35 17.11
CA LYS A 40 -19.35 -8.65 16.74
C LYS A 40 -19.89 -9.93 17.39
N GLU A 41 -19.02 -10.89 17.66
CA GLU A 41 -19.36 -12.14 18.37
C GLU A 41 -19.29 -11.97 19.91
N SER A 42 -18.71 -10.87 20.38
CA SER A 42 -18.51 -10.57 21.79
C SER A 42 -19.65 -9.74 22.35
N ALA A 43 -19.94 -9.98 23.62
CA ALA A 43 -21.05 -9.40 24.37
C ALA A 43 -22.44 -9.86 23.87
N GLY A 44 -23.33 -10.14 24.82
CA GLY A 44 -24.69 -10.59 24.50
C GLY A 44 -25.57 -9.46 23.97
N GLN A 45 -26.87 -9.71 23.81
CA GLN A 45 -27.83 -8.66 23.43
C GLN A 45 -28.45 -7.93 24.64
N ASP A 46 -27.85 -8.08 25.81
CA ASP A 46 -28.24 -7.32 27.00
C ASP A 46 -27.80 -5.85 26.88
N GLU A 47 -28.22 -5.01 27.83
CA GLU A 47 -27.91 -3.57 27.79
C GLU A 47 -26.40 -3.29 27.87
N ILE A 48 -25.64 -4.18 28.50
CA ILE A 48 -24.18 -4.10 28.55
C ILE A 48 -23.59 -4.35 27.15
N GLY A 49 -24.03 -5.42 26.48
CA GLY A 49 -23.56 -5.74 25.13
C GLY A 49 -24.00 -4.73 24.08
N LYS A 50 -25.22 -4.18 24.15
CA LYS A 50 -25.64 -3.06 23.28
C LYS A 50 -24.75 -1.83 23.46
N THR A 51 -24.38 -1.53 24.71
CA THR A 51 -23.48 -0.41 25.01
C THR A 51 -22.09 -0.69 24.44
N TYR A 52 -21.57 -1.91 24.62
CA TYR A 52 -20.31 -2.35 24.04
C TYR A 52 -20.30 -2.20 22.51
N HIS A 53 -21.26 -2.78 21.79
CA HIS A 53 -21.34 -2.70 20.32
C HIS A 53 -21.42 -1.26 19.81
N LYS A 54 -22.16 -0.38 20.51
CA LYS A 54 -22.24 1.05 20.16
C LYS A 54 -20.86 1.75 20.18
N HIS A 55 -19.97 1.32 21.07
CA HIS A 55 -18.64 1.91 21.21
C HIS A 55 -17.58 1.27 20.33
N VAL A 56 -17.78 0.03 19.90
CA VAL A 56 -16.70 -0.77 19.30
C VAL A 56 -16.94 -1.05 17.82
N ASP A 57 -18.18 -1.37 17.40
CA ASP A 57 -18.47 -1.80 16.03
C ASP A 57 -18.11 -0.74 14.98
N ARG A 58 -18.55 0.50 15.20
CA ARG A 58 -18.33 1.60 14.24
C ARG A 58 -16.84 1.97 14.12
N PRO A 59 -16.07 2.13 15.21
CA PRO A 59 -14.63 2.32 15.11
C PRO A 59 -13.90 1.18 14.39
N THR A 60 -14.26 -0.09 14.60
CA THR A 60 -13.59 -1.21 13.92
C THR A 60 -13.94 -1.33 12.44
N GLU A 61 -15.17 -0.99 12.06
CA GLU A 61 -15.55 -0.84 10.65
C GLU A 61 -14.78 0.31 9.98
N ASN A 62 -14.73 1.48 10.61
CA ASN A 62 -13.97 2.62 10.09
C ASN A 62 -12.47 2.30 9.91
N LEU A 63 -11.87 1.54 10.82
CA LEU A 63 -10.47 1.09 10.71
C LEU A 63 -10.26 0.19 9.48
N THR A 64 -11.21 -0.71 9.22
CA THR A 64 -11.19 -1.58 8.05
C THR A 64 -11.24 -0.76 6.76
N GLU A 65 -12.16 0.20 6.68
CA GLU A 65 -12.31 1.09 5.51
C GLU A 65 -11.09 1.97 5.29
N THR A 66 -10.56 2.57 6.36
CA THR A 66 -9.37 3.43 6.31
C THR A 66 -8.17 2.66 5.79
N LEU A 67 -7.96 1.45 6.28
CA LEU A 67 -6.84 0.64 5.83
C LEU A 67 -7.01 0.19 4.37
N ALA A 68 -8.22 -0.18 3.95
CA ALA A 68 -8.49 -0.50 2.55
C ALA A 68 -8.17 0.68 1.62
N TYR A 69 -8.53 1.90 2.04
CA TYR A 69 -8.21 3.13 1.31
C TYR A 69 -6.69 3.36 1.22
N VAL A 70 -5.96 3.21 2.32
CA VAL A 70 -4.48 3.36 2.35
C VAL A 70 -3.82 2.33 1.43
N THR A 71 -4.21 1.05 1.53
CA THR A 71 -3.67 -0.02 0.68
C THR A 71 -3.91 0.26 -0.80
N LYS A 72 -5.12 0.69 -1.17
CA LYS A 72 -5.45 1.04 -2.56
C LYS A 72 -4.60 2.19 -3.08
N ARG A 73 -4.42 3.25 -2.28
CA ARG A 73 -3.64 4.43 -2.68
C ARG A 73 -2.15 4.11 -2.79
N LEU A 74 -1.61 3.33 -1.86
CA LEU A 74 -0.22 2.90 -1.92
C LEU A 74 0.04 2.02 -3.16
N GLY A 75 -0.89 1.11 -3.48
CA GLY A 75 -0.80 0.30 -4.70
C GLY A 75 -0.76 1.12 -5.98
N ALA A 76 -1.63 2.13 -6.10
CA ALA A 76 -1.62 3.03 -7.26
C ALA A 76 -0.32 3.84 -7.39
N VAL A 77 0.25 4.28 -6.25
CA VAL A 77 1.53 5.01 -6.24
C VAL A 77 2.68 4.13 -6.71
N THR A 78 2.70 2.86 -6.30
CA THR A 78 3.75 1.92 -6.73
C THR A 78 3.61 1.54 -8.19
N GLU A 79 2.40 1.28 -8.67
CA GLU A 79 2.17 0.96 -10.08
C GLU A 79 2.67 2.11 -10.97
N ALA A 80 2.27 3.35 -10.67
CA ALA A 80 2.76 4.54 -11.36
C ALA A 80 4.29 4.70 -11.25
N GLY A 81 4.85 4.39 -10.08
CA GLY A 81 6.30 4.40 -9.83
C GLY A 81 7.05 3.43 -10.73
N LYS A 82 6.56 2.19 -10.83
CA LYS A 82 7.13 1.14 -11.66
C LYS A 82 7.04 1.49 -13.15
N GLU A 83 5.88 1.96 -13.60
CA GLU A 83 5.69 2.42 -14.98
C GLU A 83 6.64 3.56 -15.33
N THR A 84 6.85 4.50 -14.41
CA THR A 84 7.81 5.60 -14.60
C THR A 84 9.23 5.06 -14.71
N THR A 85 9.66 4.17 -13.81
CA THR A 85 11.01 3.59 -13.89
C THR A 85 11.22 2.78 -15.16
N ASP A 86 10.22 2.01 -15.60
CA ASP A 86 10.30 1.21 -16.82
C ASP A 86 10.35 2.09 -18.07
N THR A 87 9.59 3.20 -18.09
CA THR A 87 9.60 4.18 -19.18
C THR A 87 10.95 4.89 -19.29
N MET A 88 11.51 5.33 -18.16
CA MET A 88 12.81 6.00 -18.16
C MET A 88 13.93 5.03 -18.55
N ALA A 89 13.90 3.77 -18.08
CA ALA A 89 14.89 2.77 -18.46
C ALA A 89 14.91 2.50 -19.98
N LYS A 90 13.73 2.41 -20.60
CA LYS A 90 13.61 2.28 -22.06
C LYS A 90 14.14 3.51 -22.80
N ALA A 91 13.83 4.70 -22.31
CA ALA A 91 14.35 5.94 -22.91
C ALA A 91 15.88 6.02 -22.84
N ASP A 92 16.49 5.59 -21.74
CA ASP A 92 17.93 5.50 -21.59
C ASP A 92 18.55 4.46 -22.54
N GLU A 93 17.95 3.28 -22.68
CA GLU A 93 18.39 2.26 -23.64
C GLU A 93 18.33 2.77 -25.10
N GLU A 94 17.24 3.45 -25.47
CA GLU A 94 17.08 4.05 -26.80
C GLU A 94 18.08 5.19 -27.06
N ALA A 95 18.37 6.00 -26.04
CA ALA A 95 19.35 7.08 -26.13
C ALA A 95 20.80 6.55 -26.26
N GLY A 96 21.16 5.52 -25.49
CA GLY A 96 22.46 4.86 -25.57
C GLY A 96 22.68 4.17 -26.92
N SER A 97 21.67 3.42 -27.39
CA SER A 97 21.67 2.76 -28.71
C SER A 97 21.90 3.74 -29.88
N ARG A 98 21.37 4.95 -29.80
CA ARG A 98 21.60 6.00 -30.80
C ARG A 98 22.95 6.68 -30.71
N ALA A 99 23.58 6.68 -29.53
CA ALA A 99 24.90 7.28 -29.31
C ALA A 99 26.03 6.37 -29.81
N ASP A 100 25.88 5.04 -29.72
CA ASP A 100 26.87 4.06 -30.20
C ASP A 100 26.78 3.78 -31.72
N GLY A 101 25.80 4.39 -32.41
CA GLY A 101 25.56 4.25 -33.85
C GLY A 101 26.25 5.29 -34.75
N PHE A 102 27.08 6.16 -34.19
CA PHE A 102 27.93 7.14 -34.90
C PHE A 102 29.41 6.87 -34.62
#